data_AF-A0A1F7FX03-F1
#
_entry.id   AF-A0A1F7FX03-F1
#
_cell.length_a   1.000
_cell.length_b   1.000
_cell.length_c   1.000
_cell.angle_alpha   90.00
_cell.angle_beta   90.00
_cell.angle_gamma   90.00
#
_symmetry.space_group_name_H-M   'P 1'
#
loop_
_entity.id
_entity.type
_entity.pdbx_description
1 polymer ?
#
loop_
_entity_poly.entity_id
_entity_poly.type
_entity_poly.pdbx_seq_one_letter_code
_entity_poly.pdbx_strand_id
1 'polypeptide(L)'
;MKYRIWAVLAILLVVAASDCVRAGNEDILQRVMAERMSDKRLSETILGALAFLEDRQVRPRPGKLNCEFDSSDEGDGCDTRLSINIPFRENIGLPAPKQIVARNRSGEWASYIHFLPNKLGFKGRSPVAVQDSNLFMTAFIAYPLFLFDESALVPEKQHINQMLRYAMQNIQSFKREDAYNFWAVLPGSAGKSPRTGPFNILVEQLELLGKAYINPKFAKFFARLAKGQQTPPKFWLEACLDVKSNPTGADALFNIPNDADDTSTAVAMQHFFSQRFPDSGIVPDHAALVRIPEYRDLGRPREDGRDGWKGKDTGAYMTWLKDESQPVFDRPEVGIIPLAVNNVDVVVNSNVLFAMALTGSKDLPGYDDCARLIRRAAETKSWPEAGLYYPQNMIFPYSASRAYRDGNAREPDVKAAMQCILRDLIKAQIEWGNKNPTRRGAFPGGDDKSDHLSTGLAVIALINIGRVNAVEIGLEKEYDSALRTGINYLLEQCIWQKPKNRETRGKFKTPAGKCATWMSGLFFAASFWDLAHWRSQAFTIAIVLEALTKYALAYDLDMAPMGARRIRLRP
;
A
#
# COMPACT_ATOMS: atom_id res chain seq x y z
N MET A 1 11.58 -52.12 -31.74
CA MET A 1 12.40 -51.99 -30.51
C MET A 1 13.39 -50.81 -30.54
N LYS A 2 14.19 -50.63 -31.60
CA LYS A 2 15.20 -49.55 -31.70
C LYS A 2 14.64 -48.12 -31.50
N TYR A 3 13.48 -47.78 -32.07
CA TYR A 3 12.88 -46.43 -31.93
C TYR A 3 12.41 -46.07 -30.52
N ARG A 4 11.97 -47.05 -29.70
CA ARG A 4 11.58 -46.81 -28.30
C ARG A 4 12.78 -46.52 -27.41
N ILE A 5 13.93 -47.14 -27.69
CA ILE A 5 15.17 -46.92 -26.95
C ILE A 5 15.71 -45.51 -27.18
N TRP A 6 15.67 -45.01 -28.43
CA TRP A 6 16.07 -43.64 -28.76
C TRP A 6 15.14 -42.57 -28.16
N ALA A 7 13.83 -42.81 -28.11
CA ALA A 7 12.88 -41.89 -27.47
C ALA A 7 13.10 -41.81 -25.94
N VAL A 8 13.35 -42.95 -25.29
CA VAL A 8 13.65 -42.99 -23.83
C VAL A 8 14.99 -42.32 -23.53
N LEU A 9 16.02 -42.55 -24.34
CA LEU A 9 17.32 -41.86 -24.22
C LEU A 9 17.21 -40.35 -24.43
N ALA A 10 16.41 -39.90 -25.40
CA ALA A 10 16.17 -38.47 -25.64
C ALA A 10 15.43 -37.82 -24.46
N ILE A 11 14.42 -38.49 -23.90
CA ILE A 11 13.71 -38.00 -22.70
C ILE A 11 14.67 -37.96 -21.49
N LEU A 12 15.48 -39.00 -21.27
CA LEU A 12 16.45 -39.03 -20.17
C LEU A 12 17.54 -37.96 -20.32
N LEU A 13 18.01 -37.70 -21.55
CA LEU A 13 18.97 -36.63 -21.84
C LEU A 13 18.36 -35.23 -21.63
N VAL A 14 17.10 -35.02 -22.01
CA VAL A 14 16.38 -33.76 -21.75
C VAL A 14 16.17 -33.56 -20.25
N VAL A 15 15.78 -34.60 -19.52
CA VAL A 15 15.61 -34.54 -18.06
C VAL A 15 16.95 -34.27 -17.36
N ALA A 16 18.01 -34.99 -17.72
CA ALA A 16 19.35 -34.78 -17.14
C ALA A 16 19.93 -33.39 -17.47
N ALA A 17 19.70 -32.88 -18.69
CA ALA A 17 20.11 -31.53 -19.06
C ALA A 17 19.31 -30.46 -18.30
N SER A 18 18.00 -30.65 -18.13
CA SER A 18 17.15 -29.77 -17.30
C SER A 18 17.56 -29.77 -15.83
N ASP A 19 17.89 -30.93 -15.26
CA ASP A 19 18.34 -31.05 -13.88
C ASP A 19 19.72 -30.42 -13.66
N CYS A 20 20.64 -30.54 -14.63
CA CYS A 20 21.97 -29.91 -14.55
C CYS A 20 21.90 -28.37 -14.69
N VAL A 21 21.04 -27.85 -15.57
CA VAL A 21 20.79 -26.39 -15.70
C VAL A 21 20.11 -25.84 -14.45
N ARG A 22 19.19 -26.60 -13.85
CA ARG A 22 18.53 -26.23 -12.59
C ARG A 22 19.50 -26.20 -11.41
N ALA A 23 20.35 -27.22 -11.26
CA ALA A 23 21.38 -27.27 -10.22
C ALA A 23 22.41 -26.13 -10.34
N GLY A 24 22.83 -25.81 -11.57
CA GLY A 24 23.74 -24.67 -11.82
C GLY A 24 23.12 -23.32 -11.47
N ASN A 25 21.82 -23.14 -11.71
CA ASN A 25 21.10 -21.92 -11.33
C ASN A 25 20.90 -21.80 -9.81
N GLU A 26 20.64 -22.90 -9.11
CA GLU A 26 20.52 -22.90 -7.65
C GLU A 26 21.84 -22.51 -6.95
N ASP A 27 22.98 -22.99 -7.44
CA ASP A 27 24.30 -22.62 -6.89
C ASP A 27 24.61 -21.12 -7.08
N ILE A 28 24.31 -20.57 -8.26
CA ILE A 28 24.47 -19.13 -8.53
C ILE A 28 23.59 -18.30 -7.58
N LEU A 29 22.33 -18.69 -7.40
CA LEU A 29 21.40 -17.99 -6.50
C LEU A 29 21.90 -18.00 -5.06
N GLN A 30 22.33 -19.16 -4.54
CA GLN A 30 22.87 -19.25 -3.18
C GLN A 30 24.12 -18.40 -3.00
N ARG A 31 25.02 -18.38 -3.99
CA ARG A 31 26.22 -17.53 -3.98
C ARG A 31 25.86 -16.05 -3.94
N VAL A 32 24.95 -15.59 -4.79
CA VAL A 32 24.53 -14.18 -4.83
C VAL A 32 23.83 -13.78 -3.52
N MET A 33 22.98 -14.64 -2.98
CA MET A 33 22.32 -14.40 -1.69
C MET A 33 23.35 -14.30 -0.56
N ALA A 34 24.34 -15.20 -0.52
CA ALA A 34 25.41 -15.16 0.46
C ALA A 34 26.26 -13.88 0.34
N GLU A 35 26.61 -13.49 -0.90
CA GLU A 35 27.36 -12.26 -1.18
C GLU A 35 26.59 -11.02 -0.69
N ARG A 36 25.32 -10.86 -1.09
CA ARG A 36 24.49 -9.72 -0.68
C ARG A 36 24.27 -9.69 0.83
N MET A 37 24.02 -10.84 1.47
CA MET A 37 23.86 -10.92 2.93
C MET A 37 25.17 -10.68 3.69
N SER A 38 26.33 -10.84 3.05
CA SER A 38 27.63 -10.50 3.65
C SER A 38 27.88 -8.98 3.71
N ASP A 39 27.14 -8.17 2.93
CA ASP A 39 27.15 -6.73 3.06
C ASP A 39 26.50 -6.32 4.40
N LYS A 40 27.35 -5.84 5.32
CA LYS A 40 26.92 -5.35 6.62
C LYS A 40 25.96 -4.17 6.52
N ARG A 41 26.17 -3.25 5.57
CA ARG A 41 25.29 -2.08 5.40
C ARG A 41 23.88 -2.54 5.04
N LEU A 42 23.74 -3.51 4.13
CA LEU A 42 22.45 -4.07 3.75
C LEU A 42 21.79 -4.82 4.92
N SER A 43 22.49 -5.80 5.49
CA SER A 43 21.95 -6.67 6.55
C SER A 43 21.59 -5.91 7.84
N GLU A 44 22.42 -4.96 8.27
CA GLU A 44 22.14 -4.12 9.43
C GLU A 44 20.95 -3.19 9.17
N THR A 45 20.83 -2.63 7.96
CA THR A 45 19.71 -1.75 7.58
C THR A 45 18.38 -2.51 7.58
N ILE A 46 18.36 -3.74 7.05
CA ILE A 46 17.18 -4.64 7.11
C ILE A 46 16.77 -4.88 8.57
N LEU A 47 17.74 -5.23 9.44
CA LEU A 47 17.47 -5.45 10.86
C LEU A 47 16.99 -4.17 11.57
N GLY A 48 17.56 -3.01 11.22
CA GLY A 48 17.15 -1.71 11.73
C GLY A 48 15.74 -1.32 11.33
N ALA A 49 15.29 -1.69 10.13
CA ALA A 49 13.92 -1.43 9.66
C ALA A 49 12.91 -2.36 10.36
N LEU A 50 13.24 -3.64 10.57
CA LEU A 50 12.45 -4.54 11.40
C LEU A 50 12.31 -4.00 12.85
N ALA A 51 13.41 -3.51 13.42
CA ALA A 51 13.40 -2.88 14.73
C ALA A 51 12.48 -1.66 14.80
N PHE A 52 12.39 -0.87 13.72
CA PHE A 52 11.43 0.23 13.65
C PHE A 52 9.98 -0.27 13.65
N LEU A 53 9.66 -1.28 12.83
CA LEU A 53 8.29 -1.79 12.76
C LEU A 53 7.85 -2.38 14.11
N GLU A 54 8.72 -3.09 14.81
CA GLU A 54 8.46 -3.56 16.18
C GLU A 54 8.30 -2.39 17.17
N ASP A 55 9.11 -1.34 17.03
CA ASP A 55 9.04 -0.14 17.87
C ASP A 55 7.70 0.59 17.77
N ARG A 56 7.11 0.59 16.57
CA ARG A 56 5.98 1.46 16.20
C ARG A 56 4.65 0.77 15.99
N GLN A 57 4.59 -0.55 16.14
CA GLN A 57 3.30 -1.22 16.10
C GLN A 57 2.48 -0.83 17.35
N VAL A 58 1.24 -0.40 17.10
CA VAL A 58 0.26 -0.10 18.13
C VAL A 58 -0.10 -1.40 18.87
N ARG A 59 0.05 -1.43 20.19
CA ARG A 59 -0.27 -2.62 21.00
C ARG A 59 -0.90 -2.24 22.35
N PRO A 60 -1.65 -3.16 22.98
CA PRO A 60 -1.99 -3.05 24.39
C PRO A 60 -0.73 -3.25 25.23
N ARG A 61 -0.22 -2.17 25.84
CA ARG A 61 0.93 -2.23 26.74
C ARG A 61 0.58 -1.65 28.12
N PRO A 62 1.30 -2.06 29.17
CA PRO A 62 1.25 -1.37 30.46
C PRO A 62 1.84 0.05 30.35
N GLY A 63 1.18 1.01 30.97
CA GLY A 63 1.49 2.44 30.93
C GLY A 63 0.83 3.19 29.78
N LYS A 64 0.62 4.50 30.00
CA LYS A 64 0.14 5.45 28.98
C LYS A 64 1.32 6.27 28.47
N LEU A 65 1.96 5.90 27.35
CA LEU A 65 3.14 6.63 26.87
C LEU A 65 2.86 7.45 25.61
N ASN A 66 2.38 6.83 24.53
CA ASN A 66 2.21 7.55 23.26
C ASN A 66 1.23 6.85 22.30
N CYS A 67 0.27 7.60 21.75
CA CYS A 67 -0.67 7.11 20.73
C CYS A 67 -0.02 6.66 19.41
N GLU A 68 1.27 6.91 19.21
CA GLU A 68 2.05 6.38 18.09
C GLU A 68 2.31 4.87 18.18
N PHE A 69 2.27 4.27 19.38
CA PHE A 69 2.58 2.86 19.57
C PHE A 69 1.77 2.20 20.70
N ASP A 70 1.11 2.91 21.59
CA ASP A 70 0.20 2.32 22.58
C ASP A 70 -1.25 2.44 22.13
N SER A 71 -2.03 1.37 22.34
CA SER A 71 -3.45 1.36 22.00
C SER A 71 -4.24 2.35 22.86
N SER A 72 -5.19 3.07 22.27
CA SER A 72 -6.09 3.98 23.00
C SER A 72 -7.20 3.24 23.73
N ASP A 73 -7.65 2.13 23.17
CA ASP A 73 -8.88 1.43 23.56
C ASP A 73 -8.58 0.10 24.30
N GLU A 74 -7.33 -0.36 24.28
CA GLU A 74 -6.86 -1.59 24.95
C GLU A 74 -5.65 -1.31 25.86
N GLY A 75 -5.40 -2.20 26.83
CA GLY A 75 -4.33 -2.05 27.81
C GLY A 75 -4.58 -0.86 28.74
N ASP A 76 -3.53 -0.12 29.08
CA ASP A 76 -3.65 1.07 29.95
C ASP A 76 -4.08 2.32 29.18
N GLY A 77 -4.21 2.28 27.85
CA GLY A 77 -4.51 3.44 26.99
C GLY A 77 -3.25 4.19 26.53
N CYS A 78 -3.42 5.35 25.89
CA CYS A 78 -2.30 6.13 25.33
C CYS A 78 -2.37 7.63 25.66
N ASP A 79 -1.20 8.28 25.74
CA ASP A 79 -1.11 9.75 25.78
C ASP A 79 -1.18 10.31 24.36
N THR A 80 -2.14 11.21 24.14
CA THR A 80 -2.36 11.83 22.83
C THR A 80 -1.27 12.83 22.50
N ARG A 81 -0.71 12.71 21.29
CA ARG A 81 0.29 13.63 20.76
C ARG A 81 -0.22 14.30 19.50
N LEU A 82 -0.18 15.63 19.47
CA LEU A 82 -0.40 16.40 18.25
C LEU A 82 0.86 16.31 17.39
N SER A 83 0.69 15.86 16.16
CA SER A 83 1.78 15.78 15.20
C SER A 83 2.02 17.16 14.59
N ILE A 84 3.15 17.78 14.93
CA ILE A 84 3.55 19.09 14.41
C ILE A 84 4.71 18.94 13.43
N ASN A 85 4.53 19.46 12.22
CA ASN A 85 5.58 19.51 11.20
C ASN A 85 6.34 20.84 11.29
N ILE A 86 7.66 20.78 11.45
CA ILE A 86 8.55 21.94 11.37
C ILE A 86 9.43 21.85 10.12
N PRO A 87 9.95 22.98 9.61
CA PRO A 87 10.96 22.94 8.56
C PRO A 87 12.11 22.00 8.96
N PHE A 88 12.47 21.08 8.07
CA PHE A 88 13.61 20.15 8.20
C PHE A 88 13.47 18.99 9.20
N ARG A 89 12.35 18.85 9.93
CA ARG A 89 12.12 17.70 10.83
C ARG A 89 10.68 17.24 10.81
N GLU A 90 10.50 15.93 10.67
CA GLU A 90 9.18 15.30 10.62
C GLU A 90 8.59 15.10 12.03
N ASN A 91 7.29 15.40 12.16
CA ASN A 91 6.38 14.98 13.23
C ASN A 91 6.97 15.07 14.65
N ILE A 92 7.11 16.29 15.16
CA ILE A 92 7.33 16.51 16.59
C ILE A 92 6.00 16.28 17.30
N GLY A 93 5.89 15.17 18.03
CA GLY A 93 4.73 14.86 18.86
C GLY A 93 4.71 15.70 20.14
N LEU A 94 3.89 16.74 20.19
CA LEU A 94 3.66 17.52 21.41
C LEU A 94 2.47 16.97 22.19
N PRO A 95 2.46 17.02 23.54
CA PRO A 95 1.28 16.66 24.32
C PRO A 95 0.04 17.42 23.82
N ALA A 96 -1.05 16.70 23.58
CA ALA A 96 -2.32 17.33 23.26
C ALA A 96 -3.02 17.87 24.52
N PRO A 97 -3.88 18.90 24.40
CA PRO A 97 -4.82 19.27 25.45
C PRO A 97 -5.67 18.06 25.88
N LYS A 98 -6.01 17.95 27.17
CA LYS A 98 -6.75 16.79 27.74
C LYS A 98 -8.10 16.50 27.06
N GLN A 99 -8.67 17.50 26.40
CA GLN A 99 -9.93 17.40 25.66
C GLN A 99 -9.77 16.69 24.30
N ILE A 100 -8.54 16.55 23.80
CA ILE A 100 -8.25 15.88 22.54
C ILE A 100 -7.66 14.51 22.87
N VAL A 101 -8.42 13.47 22.56
CA VAL A 101 -8.01 12.08 22.74
C VAL A 101 -7.89 11.44 21.36
N ALA A 102 -6.67 11.04 21.00
CA ALA A 102 -6.44 10.22 19.82
C ALA A 102 -6.96 8.81 20.08
N ARG A 103 -7.63 8.27 19.08
CA ARG A 103 -8.02 6.87 19.00
C ARG A 103 -7.23 6.16 17.91
N ASN A 104 -6.82 4.94 18.21
CA ASN A 104 -6.05 4.06 17.34
C ASN A 104 -6.46 2.61 17.63
N ARG A 105 -5.98 1.65 16.83
CA ARG A 105 -6.28 0.23 17.01
C ARG A 105 -5.03 -0.60 17.20
N SER A 106 -5.12 -1.60 18.08
CA SER A 106 -4.07 -2.60 18.22
C SER A 106 -3.75 -3.28 16.88
N GLY A 107 -2.47 -3.49 16.62
CA GLY A 107 -1.92 -4.13 15.43
C GLY A 107 -1.63 -3.24 14.24
N GLU A 108 -2.09 -1.99 14.23
CA GLU A 108 -1.78 -1.04 13.17
C GLU A 108 -0.43 -0.33 13.39
N TRP A 109 -0.04 0.47 12.41
CA TRP A 109 1.02 1.46 12.54
C TRP A 109 0.47 2.83 12.20
N ALA A 110 0.91 3.86 12.92
CA ALA A 110 0.38 5.20 12.75
C ALA A 110 0.49 5.70 11.28
N SER A 111 -0.63 6.18 10.77
CA SER A 111 -0.74 6.93 9.52
C SER A 111 -1.33 8.31 9.83
N TYR A 112 -1.00 9.33 9.02
CA TYR A 112 -1.39 10.70 9.30
C TYR A 112 -2.01 11.39 8.09
N ILE A 113 -3.11 12.09 8.34
CA ILE A 113 -3.83 12.94 7.41
C ILE A 113 -3.29 14.36 7.55
N HIS A 114 -2.74 14.88 6.47
CA HIS A 114 -2.28 16.26 6.33
C HIS A 114 -3.33 17.07 5.57
N PHE A 115 -3.87 18.11 6.22
CA PHE A 115 -4.88 18.97 5.62
C PHE A 115 -4.31 20.22 4.92
N LEU A 116 -4.70 20.49 3.67
CA LEU A 116 -4.21 21.58 2.82
C LEU A 116 -2.67 21.62 2.68
N PRO A 117 -1.97 20.50 2.48
CA PRO A 117 -0.51 20.41 2.48
C PRO A 117 0.15 21.30 1.42
N ASN A 118 -0.49 21.50 0.26
CA ASN A 118 0.04 22.33 -0.82
C ASN A 118 -0.19 23.84 -0.60
N LYS A 119 -1.06 24.23 0.34
CA LYS A 119 -1.38 25.63 0.66
C LYS A 119 -0.80 26.11 1.98
N LEU A 120 -0.95 25.30 3.01
CA LEU A 120 -0.55 25.64 4.38
C LEU A 120 0.72 24.89 4.81
N GLY A 121 1.14 23.89 4.03
CA GLY A 121 2.21 22.99 4.40
C GLY A 121 3.60 23.40 3.93
N PHE A 122 4.60 22.80 4.56
CA PHE A 122 6.00 22.91 4.17
C PHE A 122 6.40 21.59 3.47
N LYS A 123 6.89 21.67 2.22
CA LYS A 123 7.22 20.48 1.40
C LYS A 123 6.05 19.48 1.27
N GLY A 124 4.83 19.97 1.11
CA GLY A 124 3.63 19.12 0.96
C GLY A 124 3.20 18.44 2.27
N ARG A 125 3.49 19.06 3.43
CA ARG A 125 3.08 18.57 4.75
C ARG A 125 2.49 19.69 5.59
N SER A 126 1.26 19.49 6.04
CA SER A 126 0.54 20.45 6.88
C SER A 126 1.21 20.64 8.24
N PRO A 127 1.15 21.84 8.84
CA PRO A 127 1.74 22.11 10.15
C PRO A 127 1.20 21.19 11.25
N VAL A 128 -0.07 20.80 11.14
CA VAL A 128 -0.74 19.83 12.02
C VAL A 128 -1.24 18.67 11.16
N ALA A 129 -1.08 17.45 11.67
CA ALA A 129 -1.62 16.24 11.05
C ALA A 129 -2.42 15.42 12.06
N VAL A 130 -3.42 14.69 11.56
CA VAL A 130 -4.35 13.89 12.36
C VAL A 130 -4.05 12.41 12.14
N GLN A 131 -3.94 11.62 13.21
CA GLN A 131 -3.71 10.18 13.09
C GLN A 131 -4.94 9.48 12.51
N ASP A 132 -4.71 8.53 11.61
CA ASP A 132 -5.74 7.72 10.96
C ASP A 132 -5.44 6.23 11.09
N SER A 133 -6.51 5.44 11.06
CA SER A 133 -6.54 3.99 11.24
C SER A 133 -7.33 3.39 10.09
N ASN A 134 -6.65 2.72 9.16
CA ASN A 134 -7.26 2.12 7.97
C ASN A 134 -6.63 0.75 7.65
N LEU A 135 -7.39 -0.11 6.96
CA LEU A 135 -6.99 -1.48 6.64
C LEU A 135 -5.76 -1.48 5.73
N PHE A 136 -5.82 -0.74 4.63
CA PHE A 136 -4.80 -0.69 3.59
C PHE A 136 -3.37 -0.54 4.16
N MET A 137 -3.18 0.42 5.07
CA MET A 137 -1.86 0.68 5.64
C MET A 137 -1.34 -0.46 6.48
N THR A 138 -2.18 -1.02 7.34
CA THR A 138 -1.79 -2.17 8.16
C THR A 138 -1.38 -3.36 7.29
N ALA A 139 -2.14 -3.64 6.24
CA ALA A 139 -1.87 -4.75 5.35
C ALA A 139 -0.55 -4.60 4.58
N PHE A 140 -0.31 -3.45 3.95
CA PHE A 140 0.93 -3.24 3.20
C PHE A 140 2.16 -3.14 4.11
N ILE A 141 2.02 -2.63 5.34
CA ILE A 141 3.13 -2.60 6.30
C ILE A 141 3.49 -4.00 6.78
N ALA A 142 2.49 -4.85 7.00
CA ALA A 142 2.69 -6.22 7.43
C ALA A 142 3.19 -7.15 6.30
N TYR A 143 2.86 -6.86 5.04
CA TYR A 143 3.25 -7.66 3.88
C TYR A 143 4.73 -8.09 3.83
N PRO A 144 5.74 -7.19 3.88
CA PRO A 144 7.14 -7.58 3.81
C PRO A 144 7.61 -8.49 4.95
N LEU A 145 6.87 -8.55 6.06
CA LEU A 145 7.22 -9.42 7.19
C LEU A 145 7.18 -10.91 6.82
N PHE A 146 6.43 -11.30 5.78
CA PHE A 146 6.41 -12.68 5.27
C PHE A 146 7.70 -13.12 4.55
N LEU A 147 8.63 -12.19 4.30
CA LEU A 147 9.97 -12.47 3.76
C LEU A 147 10.96 -12.94 4.84
N PHE A 148 10.52 -13.06 6.09
CA PHE A 148 11.35 -13.45 7.23
C PHE A 148 10.88 -14.75 7.85
N ASP A 149 11.83 -15.50 8.40
CA ASP A 149 11.56 -16.71 9.16
C ASP A 149 12.24 -16.68 10.53
N GLU A 150 11.43 -16.67 11.58
CA GLU A 150 11.85 -16.72 12.98
C GLU A 150 11.77 -18.13 13.59
N SER A 151 11.54 -19.18 12.81
CA SER A 151 11.38 -20.56 13.30
C SER A 151 12.58 -21.07 14.12
N ALA A 152 13.78 -20.52 13.89
CA ALA A 152 15.00 -20.85 14.62
C ALA A 152 15.14 -20.11 15.97
N LEU A 153 14.27 -19.14 16.27
CA LEU A 153 14.26 -18.38 17.52
C LEU A 153 13.29 -19.01 18.53
N VAL A 154 13.61 -18.88 19.82
CA VAL A 154 12.67 -19.22 20.90
C VAL A 154 11.42 -18.34 20.83
N PRO A 155 10.23 -18.84 21.21
CA PRO A 155 8.95 -18.13 21.02
C PRO A 155 8.95 -16.67 21.51
N GLU A 156 9.63 -16.38 22.62
CA GLU A 156 9.70 -15.05 23.22
C GLU A 156 10.47 -14.03 22.38
N LYS A 157 11.27 -14.52 21.42
CA LYS A 157 12.05 -13.71 20.48
C LYS A 157 11.45 -13.67 19.07
N GLN A 158 10.30 -14.32 18.84
CA GLN A 158 9.62 -14.32 17.55
C GLN A 158 8.74 -13.07 17.37
N HIS A 159 9.39 -11.91 17.29
CA HIS A 159 8.73 -10.60 17.26
C HIS A 159 7.98 -10.36 15.95
N ILE A 160 8.48 -10.85 14.83
CA ILE A 160 7.80 -10.75 13.52
C ILE A 160 6.51 -11.57 13.52
N ASN A 161 6.54 -12.79 14.04
CA ASN A 161 5.34 -13.60 14.17
C ASN A 161 4.28 -12.90 15.04
N GLN A 162 4.69 -12.21 16.11
CA GLN A 162 3.79 -11.39 16.93
C GLN A 162 3.22 -10.20 16.16
N MET A 163 4.05 -9.45 15.42
CA MET A 163 3.59 -8.34 14.57
C MET A 163 2.54 -8.79 13.56
N LEU A 164 2.76 -9.91 12.89
CA LEU A 164 1.83 -10.48 11.91
C LEU A 164 0.48 -10.85 12.54
N ARG A 165 0.47 -11.45 13.74
CA ARG A 165 -0.76 -11.83 14.43
C ARG A 165 -1.62 -10.61 14.79
N TYR A 166 -1.01 -9.58 15.36
CA TYR A 166 -1.73 -8.35 15.67
C TYR A 166 -2.23 -7.64 14.40
N ALA A 167 -1.41 -7.56 13.35
CA ALA A 167 -1.81 -6.97 12.08
C ALA A 167 -2.99 -7.73 11.45
N MET A 168 -2.99 -9.07 11.48
CA MET A 168 -4.09 -9.88 10.95
C MET A 168 -5.39 -9.70 11.73
N GLN A 169 -5.33 -9.65 13.06
CA GLN A 169 -6.49 -9.34 13.90
C GLN A 169 -7.07 -7.96 13.57
N ASN A 170 -6.18 -6.96 13.40
CA ASN A 170 -6.57 -5.62 12.98
C ASN A 170 -7.27 -5.65 11.61
N ILE A 171 -6.68 -6.26 10.59
CA ILE A 171 -7.26 -6.38 9.23
C ILE A 171 -8.64 -7.04 9.26
N GLN A 172 -8.82 -8.14 10.02
CA GLN A 172 -10.11 -8.81 10.14
C GLN A 172 -11.20 -7.92 10.73
N SER A 173 -10.84 -6.97 11.59
CA SER A 173 -11.79 -6.04 12.23
C SER A 173 -12.37 -4.97 11.29
N PHE A 174 -11.91 -4.92 10.04
CA PHE A 174 -12.46 -4.05 8.97
C PHE A 174 -13.44 -4.79 8.05
N LYS A 175 -13.71 -6.08 8.30
CA LYS A 175 -14.78 -6.80 7.61
C LYS A 175 -16.13 -6.14 7.95
N ARG A 176 -16.90 -5.81 6.93
CA ARG A 176 -18.25 -5.23 7.05
C ARG A 176 -19.17 -6.02 6.11
N GLU A 177 -20.07 -6.78 6.71
CA GLU A 177 -20.95 -7.69 5.97
C GLU A 177 -20.17 -8.71 5.12
N ASP A 178 -20.24 -8.58 3.81
CA ASP A 178 -19.75 -9.52 2.80
C ASP A 178 -18.36 -9.16 2.26
N ALA A 179 -17.78 -8.01 2.61
CA ALA A 179 -16.49 -7.55 2.11
C ALA A 179 -15.73 -6.70 3.15
N TYR A 180 -14.67 -6.02 2.74
CA TYR A 180 -13.83 -5.20 3.62
C TYR A 180 -13.95 -3.71 3.26
N ASN A 181 -13.79 -2.87 4.28
CA ASN A 181 -13.86 -1.43 4.16
C ASN A 181 -12.50 -0.80 4.49
N PHE A 182 -12.17 0.31 3.84
CA PHE A 182 -11.00 1.13 4.18
C PHE A 182 -10.97 1.56 5.66
N TRP A 183 -12.11 1.99 6.20
CA TRP A 183 -12.23 2.49 7.58
C TRP A 183 -13.08 1.58 8.47
N ALA A 184 -12.82 1.68 9.78
CA ALA A 184 -13.61 1.00 10.79
C ALA A 184 -15.06 1.51 10.80
N VAL A 185 -15.99 0.63 11.16
CA VAL A 185 -17.39 1.00 11.41
C VAL A 185 -17.49 1.74 12.75
N LEU A 186 -18.13 2.91 12.72
CA LEU A 186 -18.36 3.83 13.82
C LEU A 186 -19.86 4.07 13.99
N PRO A 187 -20.30 4.48 15.19
CA PRO A 187 -21.64 5.03 15.38
C PRO A 187 -21.86 6.26 14.47
N GLY A 188 -23.09 6.42 13.97
CA GLY A 188 -23.52 7.65 13.30
C GLY A 188 -23.43 8.84 14.26
N SER A 189 -23.10 10.03 13.74
CA SER A 189 -22.98 11.24 14.57
C SER A 189 -24.34 11.86 14.89
N ALA A 190 -25.25 11.88 13.92
CA ALA A 190 -26.59 12.47 14.05
C ALA A 190 -27.74 11.47 13.88
N GLY A 191 -27.46 10.26 13.37
CA GLY A 191 -28.46 9.25 13.02
C GLY A 191 -28.24 7.89 13.67
N LYS A 192 -29.20 6.98 13.49
CA LYS A 192 -29.10 5.58 13.96
C LYS A 192 -28.23 4.70 13.08
N SER A 193 -28.04 5.08 11.82
CA SER A 193 -27.25 4.30 10.88
C SER A 193 -25.77 4.37 11.26
N PRO A 194 -25.05 3.23 11.28
CA PRO A 194 -23.61 3.25 11.43
C PRO A 194 -22.96 3.91 10.22
N ARG A 195 -21.74 4.40 10.40
CA ARG A 195 -20.91 5.01 9.35
C ARG A 195 -19.53 4.39 9.33
N THR A 196 -18.80 4.52 8.25
CA THR A 196 -17.34 4.37 8.27
C THR A 196 -16.66 5.73 8.28
N GLY A 197 -15.42 5.80 8.76
CA GLY A 197 -14.65 7.02 8.73
C GLY A 197 -13.43 7.01 9.65
N PRO A 198 -12.58 8.03 9.52
CA PRO A 198 -11.41 8.22 10.37
C PRO A 198 -11.82 8.52 11.82
N PHE A 199 -11.18 7.87 12.81
CA PHE A 199 -11.54 8.04 14.23
C PHE A 199 -11.37 9.48 14.74
N ASN A 200 -10.31 10.15 14.28
CA ASN A 200 -9.82 11.39 14.88
C ASN A 200 -10.27 12.65 14.13
N ILE A 201 -11.25 12.53 13.23
CA ILE A 201 -11.87 13.65 12.53
C ILE A 201 -13.32 13.75 12.98
N LEU A 202 -13.67 14.86 13.63
CA LEU A 202 -15.01 15.11 14.15
C LEU A 202 -15.95 15.56 13.02
N VAL A 203 -17.07 14.87 12.87
CA VAL A 203 -18.03 15.12 11.80
C VAL A 203 -18.66 16.52 11.94
N GLU A 204 -18.88 16.99 13.16
CA GLU A 204 -19.46 18.30 13.45
C GLU A 204 -18.57 19.44 12.92
N GLN A 205 -17.25 19.26 12.97
CA GLN A 205 -16.30 20.24 12.44
C GLN A 205 -16.35 20.29 10.91
N LEU A 206 -16.48 19.13 10.27
CA LEU A 206 -16.64 19.04 8.82
C LEU A 206 -17.97 19.64 8.37
N GLU A 207 -19.05 19.40 9.11
CA GLU A 207 -20.36 19.97 8.83
C GLU A 207 -20.29 21.51 8.87
N LEU A 208 -19.65 22.08 9.90
CA LEU A 208 -19.45 23.53 10.00
C LEU A 208 -18.63 24.08 8.83
N LEU A 209 -17.52 23.42 8.49
CA LEU A 209 -16.67 23.79 7.35
C LEU A 209 -17.42 23.69 6.02
N GLY A 210 -18.19 22.63 5.81
CA GLY A 210 -19.01 22.42 4.62
C GLY A 210 -20.08 23.49 4.47
N LYS A 211 -20.82 23.79 5.55
CA LYS A 211 -21.80 24.89 5.59
C LYS A 211 -21.16 26.24 5.29
N ALA A 212 -19.97 26.51 5.82
CA ALA A 212 -19.24 27.73 5.51
C ALA A 212 -18.81 27.79 4.04
N TYR A 213 -18.33 26.69 3.46
CA TYR A 213 -17.88 26.60 2.07
C TYR A 213 -19.01 26.88 1.07
N ILE A 214 -20.21 26.35 1.30
CA ILE A 214 -21.36 26.54 0.40
C ILE A 214 -22.06 27.90 0.58
N ASN A 215 -21.76 28.63 1.67
CA ASN A 215 -22.41 29.90 1.99
C ASN A 215 -21.96 31.03 1.05
N PRO A 216 -22.89 31.71 0.34
CA PRO A 216 -22.56 32.82 -0.56
C PRO A 216 -21.76 33.96 0.09
N LYS A 217 -21.95 34.21 1.40
CA LYS A 217 -21.23 35.26 2.15
C LYS A 217 -19.72 35.01 2.19
N PHE A 218 -19.30 33.75 2.18
CA PHE A 218 -17.88 33.36 2.24
C PHE A 218 -17.30 32.95 0.88
N ALA A 219 -18.09 33.01 -0.20
CA ALA A 219 -17.70 32.53 -1.53
C ALA A 219 -16.37 33.13 -2.03
N LYS A 220 -16.15 34.45 -1.83
CA LYS A 220 -14.89 35.10 -2.23
C LYS A 220 -13.67 34.59 -1.44
N PHE A 221 -13.86 34.33 -0.14
CA PHE A 221 -12.80 33.79 0.73
C PHE A 221 -12.42 32.37 0.29
N PHE A 222 -13.43 31.50 0.14
CA PHE A 222 -13.20 30.12 -0.28
C PHE A 222 -12.68 30.02 -1.71
N ALA A 223 -13.13 30.86 -2.65
CA ALA A 223 -12.57 30.92 -4.00
C ALA A 223 -11.07 31.26 -4.00
N ARG A 224 -10.63 32.15 -3.10
CA ARG A 224 -9.21 32.48 -2.93
C ARG A 224 -8.43 31.31 -2.31
N LEU A 225 -9.00 30.63 -1.31
CA LEU A 225 -8.38 29.48 -0.66
C LEU A 225 -8.26 28.27 -1.62
N ALA A 226 -9.31 28.05 -2.41
CA ALA A 226 -9.44 26.96 -3.38
C ALA A 226 -8.62 27.17 -4.67
N LYS A 227 -8.07 28.37 -4.91
CA LYS A 227 -7.35 28.67 -6.16
C LYS A 227 -6.21 27.68 -6.39
N GLY A 228 -6.27 26.86 -7.44
CA GLY A 228 -5.27 25.83 -7.73
C GLY A 228 -5.34 24.62 -6.81
N GLN A 229 -6.50 24.34 -6.21
CA GLN A 229 -6.82 23.11 -5.52
C GLN A 229 -8.01 22.46 -6.25
N GLN A 230 -8.08 21.14 -6.24
CA GLN A 230 -9.23 20.42 -6.80
C GLN A 230 -10.35 20.33 -5.75
N THR A 231 -11.01 21.42 -5.38
CA THR A 231 -12.00 21.40 -4.28
C THR A 231 -13.26 20.59 -4.58
N PRO A 232 -14.00 20.11 -3.55
CA PRO A 232 -15.23 19.37 -3.77
C PRO A 232 -16.22 20.22 -4.60
N PRO A 233 -16.90 19.61 -5.58
CA PRO A 233 -17.97 20.29 -6.27
C PRO A 233 -19.03 20.76 -5.27
N LYS A 234 -19.47 22.01 -5.39
CA LYS A 234 -20.43 22.61 -4.47
C LYS A 234 -21.72 21.79 -4.36
N PHE A 235 -22.22 21.27 -5.49
CA PHE A 235 -23.42 20.44 -5.54
C PHE A 235 -23.32 19.19 -4.66
N TRP A 236 -22.13 18.61 -4.53
CA TRP A 236 -21.93 17.41 -3.73
C TRP A 236 -22.03 17.70 -2.24
N LEU A 237 -21.38 18.78 -1.79
CA LEU A 237 -21.50 19.21 -0.40
C LEU A 237 -22.93 19.64 -0.06
N GLU A 238 -23.62 20.32 -0.99
CA GLU A 238 -25.04 20.66 -0.83
C GLU A 238 -25.89 19.40 -0.68
N ALA A 239 -25.66 18.36 -1.49
CA ALA A 239 -26.36 17.08 -1.40
C ALA A 239 -26.08 16.33 -0.08
N CYS A 240 -24.81 16.25 0.34
CA CYS A 240 -24.47 15.61 1.61
C CYS A 240 -25.06 16.35 2.83
N LEU A 241 -25.20 17.68 2.76
CA LEU A 241 -25.71 18.48 3.88
C LEU A 241 -27.23 18.71 3.84
N ASP A 242 -27.93 18.24 2.80
CA ASP A 242 -29.38 18.31 2.71
C ASP A 242 -30.03 17.18 3.51
N VAL A 243 -30.44 17.49 4.75
CA VAL A 243 -31.08 16.52 5.65
C VAL A 243 -32.40 15.94 5.13
N LYS A 244 -33.02 16.54 4.11
CA LYS A 244 -34.26 15.99 3.51
C LYS A 244 -33.97 14.81 2.60
N SER A 245 -32.88 14.87 1.83
CA SER A 245 -32.48 13.81 0.90
C SER A 245 -31.41 12.88 1.48
N ASN A 246 -30.63 13.36 2.46
CA ASN A 246 -29.63 12.60 3.18
C ASN A 246 -29.88 12.65 4.71
N PRO A 247 -30.58 11.67 5.28
CA PRO A 247 -30.86 11.64 6.72
C PRO A 247 -29.60 11.46 7.59
N THR A 248 -28.46 11.10 7.02
CA THR A 248 -27.18 10.97 7.76
C THR A 248 -26.33 12.24 7.73
N GLY A 249 -26.71 13.25 6.95
CA GLY A 249 -26.02 14.53 6.89
C GLY A 249 -24.52 14.38 6.61
N ALA A 250 -23.70 15.08 7.40
CA ALA A 250 -22.25 15.14 7.20
C ALA A 250 -21.52 13.79 7.39
N ASP A 251 -22.15 12.78 7.98
CA ASP A 251 -21.59 11.41 8.03
C ASP A 251 -21.28 10.89 6.61
N ALA A 252 -22.08 11.30 5.63
CA ALA A 252 -21.92 10.94 4.21
C ALA A 252 -20.58 11.36 3.59
N LEU A 253 -19.84 12.30 4.19
CA LEU A 253 -18.58 12.77 3.65
C LEU A 253 -17.45 11.74 3.75
N PHE A 254 -17.54 10.82 4.72
CA PHE A 254 -16.53 9.78 4.94
C PHE A 254 -17.11 8.36 5.00
N ASN A 255 -18.44 8.22 5.03
CA ASN A 255 -19.12 6.93 5.04
C ASN A 255 -19.07 6.27 3.65
N ILE A 256 -17.94 5.66 3.31
CA ILE A 256 -17.70 4.98 2.04
C ILE A 256 -18.18 3.51 2.07
N PRO A 257 -18.58 2.94 0.92
CA PRO A 257 -18.90 1.52 0.82
C PRO A 257 -17.68 0.64 1.05
N ASN A 258 -17.89 -0.67 1.14
CA ASN A 258 -16.80 -1.62 0.94
C ASN A 258 -16.20 -1.39 -0.45
N ASP A 259 -14.91 -1.70 -0.60
CA ASP A 259 -14.20 -1.45 -1.84
C ASP A 259 -13.36 -2.66 -2.26
N ALA A 260 -13.09 -2.75 -3.55
CA ALA A 260 -12.36 -3.85 -4.15
C ALA A 260 -10.88 -3.88 -3.72
N ASP A 261 -10.32 -2.75 -3.30
CA ASP A 261 -8.90 -2.61 -2.98
C ASP A 261 -8.57 -3.19 -1.60
N ASP A 262 -9.29 -2.73 -0.57
CA ASP A 262 -9.16 -3.23 0.80
C ASP A 262 -9.62 -4.70 0.89
N THR A 263 -10.66 -5.08 0.13
CA THR A 263 -11.11 -6.48 0.04
C THR A 263 -10.03 -7.38 -0.54
N SER A 264 -9.45 -7.01 -1.68
CA SER A 264 -8.40 -7.82 -2.32
C SER A 264 -7.13 -7.90 -1.45
N THR A 265 -6.74 -6.78 -0.84
CA THR A 265 -5.57 -6.71 0.04
C THR A 265 -5.77 -7.55 1.31
N ALA A 266 -6.95 -7.51 1.93
CA ALA A 266 -7.27 -8.33 3.10
C ALA A 266 -7.20 -9.84 2.78
N VAL A 267 -7.81 -10.25 1.66
CA VAL A 267 -7.79 -11.65 1.21
C VAL A 267 -6.37 -12.13 0.89
N ALA A 268 -5.56 -11.29 0.24
CA ALA A 268 -4.16 -11.63 -0.02
C ALA A 268 -3.35 -11.80 1.28
N MET A 269 -3.57 -10.93 2.27
CA MET A 269 -2.91 -11.07 3.58
C MET A 269 -3.33 -12.34 4.31
N GLN A 270 -4.60 -12.73 4.24
CA GLN A 270 -5.09 -13.99 4.81
C GLN A 270 -4.43 -15.20 4.15
N HIS A 271 -4.19 -15.15 2.83
CA HIS A 271 -3.47 -16.20 2.12
C HIS A 271 -2.07 -16.43 2.68
N PHE A 272 -1.23 -15.39 2.75
CA PHE A 272 0.11 -15.54 3.32
C PHE A 272 0.10 -15.91 4.80
N PHE A 273 -0.87 -15.39 5.56
CA PHE A 273 -1.02 -15.72 6.97
C PHE A 273 -1.37 -17.19 7.18
N SER A 274 -2.30 -17.73 6.40
CA SER A 274 -2.69 -19.15 6.46
C SER A 274 -1.52 -20.08 6.13
N GLN A 275 -0.66 -19.70 5.18
CA GLN A 275 0.55 -20.44 4.85
C GLN A 275 1.61 -20.39 5.96
N ARG A 276 1.72 -19.24 6.66
CA ARG A 276 2.67 -19.07 7.76
C ARG A 276 2.18 -19.71 9.06
N PHE A 277 0.88 -19.70 9.30
CA PHE A 277 0.21 -20.17 10.51
C PHE A 277 -0.99 -21.08 10.16
N PRO A 278 -0.74 -22.30 9.67
CA PRO A 278 -1.81 -23.21 9.22
C PRO A 278 -2.81 -23.55 10.32
N ASP A 279 -2.38 -23.59 11.58
CA ASP A 279 -3.22 -23.91 12.73
C ASP A 279 -4.05 -22.71 13.25
N SER A 280 -3.96 -21.55 12.60
CA SER A 280 -4.68 -20.34 13.04
C SER A 280 -6.18 -20.37 12.77
N GLY A 281 -6.63 -21.24 11.86
CA GLY A 281 -8.01 -21.26 11.36
C GLY A 281 -8.36 -20.10 10.43
N ILE A 282 -7.43 -19.17 10.17
CA ILE A 282 -7.60 -18.08 9.22
C ILE A 282 -7.31 -18.61 7.82
N VAL A 283 -8.27 -18.43 6.92
CA VAL A 283 -8.16 -18.78 5.50
C VAL A 283 -8.54 -17.56 4.64
N PRO A 284 -8.13 -17.51 3.37
CA PRO A 284 -8.58 -16.47 2.44
C PRO A 284 -10.11 -16.40 2.37
N ASP A 285 -10.67 -15.20 2.52
CA ASP A 285 -12.10 -14.96 2.41
C ASP A 285 -12.54 -14.92 0.95
N HIS A 286 -12.63 -16.10 0.34
CA HIS A 286 -13.09 -16.25 -1.05
C HIS A 286 -14.52 -15.74 -1.24
N ALA A 287 -15.37 -15.78 -0.20
CA ALA A 287 -16.74 -15.26 -0.26
C ALA A 287 -16.75 -13.74 -0.47
N ALA A 288 -15.82 -13.01 0.15
CA ALA A 288 -15.65 -11.58 -0.12
C ALA A 288 -15.09 -11.32 -1.53
N LEU A 289 -14.13 -12.13 -1.97
CA LEU A 289 -13.51 -11.97 -3.29
C LEU A 289 -14.51 -12.15 -4.45
N VAL A 290 -15.48 -13.07 -4.32
CA VAL A 290 -16.53 -13.28 -5.35
C VAL A 290 -17.55 -12.15 -5.43
N ARG A 291 -17.55 -11.18 -4.49
CA ARG A 291 -18.41 -9.98 -4.58
C ARG A 291 -17.89 -8.99 -5.61
N ILE A 292 -16.58 -8.95 -5.86
CA ILE A 292 -15.94 -7.96 -6.74
C ILE A 292 -16.46 -8.05 -8.20
N PRO A 293 -16.60 -9.24 -8.82
CA PRO A 293 -17.14 -9.39 -10.18
C PRO A 293 -18.56 -8.88 -10.42
N GLU A 294 -19.34 -8.62 -9.36
CA GLU A 294 -20.67 -8.02 -9.47
C GLU A 294 -20.62 -6.53 -9.84
N TYR A 295 -19.47 -5.89 -9.59
CA TYR A 295 -19.26 -4.46 -9.79
C TYR A 295 -18.23 -4.23 -10.90
N ARG A 296 -18.68 -4.36 -12.15
CA ARG A 296 -17.84 -4.21 -13.36
C ARG A 296 -18.23 -3.02 -14.21
N ASP A 297 -17.25 -2.49 -14.94
CA ASP A 297 -17.39 -1.44 -15.93
C ASP A 297 -18.08 -1.96 -17.20
N LEU A 298 -19.39 -2.19 -17.12
CA LEU A 298 -20.23 -2.74 -18.19
C LEU A 298 -21.58 -2.02 -18.26
N GLY A 299 -21.89 -1.39 -19.39
CA GLY A 299 -23.18 -0.76 -19.65
C GLY A 299 -23.53 0.36 -18.66
N ARG A 300 -22.53 1.03 -18.10
CA ARG A 300 -22.73 1.99 -17.01
C ARG A 300 -23.47 3.24 -17.46
N PRO A 301 -24.41 3.75 -16.65
CA PRO A 301 -25.17 4.96 -16.99
C PRO A 301 -24.35 6.24 -16.81
N ARG A 302 -23.29 6.18 -16.00
CA ARG A 302 -22.47 7.31 -15.59
C ARG A 302 -20.99 6.93 -15.65
N GLU A 303 -20.15 7.91 -15.97
CA GLU A 303 -18.71 7.76 -16.04
C GLU A 303 -18.06 8.87 -15.21
N ASP A 304 -16.95 8.54 -14.56
CA ASP A 304 -16.12 9.54 -13.89
C ASP A 304 -15.18 10.17 -14.92
N GLY A 305 -15.21 11.49 -15.07
CA GLY A 305 -14.32 12.15 -16.04
C GLY A 305 -12.84 11.91 -15.77
N ARG A 306 -12.45 11.55 -14.54
CA ARG A 306 -11.06 11.37 -14.13
C ARG A 306 -10.45 10.06 -14.63
N ASP A 307 -11.24 9.02 -14.84
CA ASP A 307 -10.76 7.73 -15.36
C ASP A 307 -11.00 7.57 -16.87
N GLY A 308 -11.35 8.65 -17.58
CA GLY A 308 -11.68 8.62 -19.01
C GLY A 308 -10.59 8.07 -19.95
N TRP A 309 -9.33 7.98 -19.50
CA TRP A 309 -8.24 7.32 -20.22
C TRP A 309 -8.55 5.83 -20.52
N LYS A 310 -9.34 5.19 -19.66
CA LYS A 310 -9.73 3.77 -19.77
C LYS A 310 -10.67 3.50 -20.95
N GLY A 311 -11.42 4.51 -21.38
CA GLY A 311 -12.55 4.36 -22.30
C GLY A 311 -13.84 3.91 -21.58
N LYS A 312 -14.74 3.27 -22.33
CA LYS A 312 -16.01 2.73 -21.82
C LYS A 312 -16.00 1.22 -21.88
N ASP A 313 -16.87 0.61 -21.08
CA ASP A 313 -17.17 -0.83 -21.12
C ASP A 313 -15.90 -1.69 -21.05
N THR A 314 -14.98 -1.32 -20.17
CA THR A 314 -13.69 -2.01 -20.07
C THR A 314 -13.82 -3.43 -19.54
N GLY A 315 -14.94 -3.76 -18.87
CA GLY A 315 -15.17 -5.03 -18.18
C GLY A 315 -14.36 -5.18 -16.88
N ALA A 316 -13.48 -4.23 -16.58
CA ALA A 316 -12.66 -4.19 -15.38
C ALA A 316 -13.50 -3.86 -14.14
N TYR A 317 -12.90 -3.99 -12.96
CA TYR A 317 -13.61 -3.85 -11.70
C TYR A 317 -13.75 -2.39 -11.28
N MET A 318 -14.91 -2.06 -10.71
CA MET A 318 -15.15 -0.77 -10.08
C MET A 318 -14.55 -0.74 -8.67
N THR A 319 -14.17 0.46 -8.21
CA THR A 319 -13.57 0.67 -6.88
C THR A 319 -14.55 0.34 -5.76
N TRP A 320 -15.75 0.93 -5.79
CA TRP A 320 -16.74 0.77 -4.71
C TRP A 320 -17.66 -0.42 -4.99
N LEU A 321 -17.86 -1.27 -3.99
CA LEU A 321 -18.77 -2.42 -4.04
C LEU A 321 -20.21 -1.99 -3.69
N LYS A 322 -20.72 -0.99 -4.42
CA LYS A 322 -22.10 -0.50 -4.32
C LYS A 322 -22.62 -0.20 -5.72
N ASP A 323 -23.89 -0.53 -5.95
CA ASP A 323 -24.57 -0.29 -7.23
C ASP A 323 -24.80 1.21 -7.41
N GLU A 324 -24.10 1.80 -8.37
CA GLU A 324 -24.23 3.21 -8.69
C GLU A 324 -25.54 3.54 -9.41
N SER A 325 -26.38 2.59 -9.81
CA SER A 325 -27.71 2.92 -10.37
C SER A 325 -28.73 3.29 -9.30
N GLN A 326 -28.48 2.93 -8.04
CA GLN A 326 -29.37 3.20 -6.91
C GLN A 326 -29.26 4.65 -6.42
N PRO A 327 -30.29 5.18 -5.72
CA PRO A 327 -30.19 6.48 -5.08
C PRO A 327 -29.01 6.54 -4.10
N VAL A 328 -28.24 7.64 -4.17
CA VAL A 328 -26.93 7.80 -3.52
C VAL A 328 -26.98 7.59 -2.01
N PHE A 329 -27.96 8.25 -1.38
CA PHE A 329 -28.17 8.26 0.07
C PHE A 329 -29.14 7.18 0.53
N ASP A 330 -29.59 6.31 -0.38
CA ASP A 330 -30.30 5.10 0.03
C ASP A 330 -29.32 4.12 0.67
N ARG A 331 -29.80 3.43 1.70
CA ARG A 331 -29.02 2.48 2.52
C ARG A 331 -27.67 3.04 2.99
N PRO A 332 -27.65 4.12 3.80
CA PRO A 332 -26.40 4.69 4.30
C PRO A 332 -25.60 3.71 5.18
N GLU A 333 -26.25 2.69 5.77
CA GLU A 333 -25.61 1.63 6.54
C GLU A 333 -24.65 0.75 5.71
N VAL A 334 -24.65 0.84 4.38
CA VAL A 334 -23.65 0.21 3.48
C VAL A 334 -22.69 1.22 2.84
N GLY A 335 -22.74 2.50 3.24
CA GLY A 335 -21.87 3.56 2.72
C GLY A 335 -22.42 4.22 1.45
N ILE A 336 -21.72 5.27 0.99
CA ILE A 336 -22.14 6.19 -0.07
C ILE A 336 -21.01 6.35 -1.08
N ILE A 337 -21.31 6.10 -2.36
CA ILE A 337 -20.34 6.30 -3.45
C ILE A 337 -20.02 7.81 -3.54
N PRO A 338 -18.76 8.22 -3.35
CA PRO A 338 -18.36 9.62 -3.48
C PRO A 338 -18.77 10.21 -4.84
N LEU A 339 -19.34 11.41 -4.81
CA LEU A 339 -19.89 12.10 -5.99
C LEU A 339 -20.99 11.35 -6.75
N ALA A 340 -21.59 10.31 -6.16
CA ALA A 340 -22.62 9.50 -6.80
C ALA A 340 -22.15 8.75 -8.06
N VAL A 341 -20.85 8.67 -8.33
CA VAL A 341 -20.30 8.03 -9.52
C VAL A 341 -19.14 7.13 -9.10
N ASN A 342 -19.23 5.86 -9.45
CA ASN A 342 -18.18 4.89 -9.22
C ASN A 342 -17.05 5.10 -10.23
N ASN A 343 -15.90 4.50 -10.00
CA ASN A 343 -14.75 4.67 -10.87
C ASN A 343 -13.97 3.38 -11.01
N VAL A 344 -13.12 3.34 -12.02
CA VAL A 344 -12.19 2.26 -12.32
C VAL A 344 -10.79 2.81 -12.13
N ASP A 345 -10.12 2.32 -11.09
CA ASP A 345 -8.75 2.69 -10.76
C ASP A 345 -7.80 1.54 -11.08
N VAL A 346 -6.67 1.84 -11.72
CA VAL A 346 -5.72 0.80 -12.18
C VAL A 346 -4.93 0.18 -11.03
N VAL A 347 -4.70 0.91 -9.94
CA VAL A 347 -4.04 0.40 -8.72
C VAL A 347 -4.99 -0.56 -8.01
N VAL A 348 -6.26 -0.19 -7.87
CA VAL A 348 -7.32 -1.06 -7.33
C VAL A 348 -7.39 -2.36 -8.14
N ASN A 349 -7.50 -2.25 -9.46
CA ASN A 349 -7.54 -3.41 -10.35
C ASN A 349 -6.25 -4.25 -10.28
N SER A 350 -5.09 -3.62 -10.07
CA SER A 350 -3.83 -4.37 -9.85
C SER A 350 -3.87 -5.20 -8.55
N ASN A 351 -4.44 -4.67 -7.46
CA ASN A 351 -4.58 -5.41 -6.21
C ASN A 351 -5.64 -6.50 -6.30
N VAL A 352 -6.74 -6.28 -7.05
CA VAL A 352 -7.73 -7.32 -7.35
C VAL A 352 -7.10 -8.46 -8.16
N LEU A 353 -6.38 -8.14 -9.24
CA LEU A 353 -5.67 -9.14 -10.04
C LEU A 353 -4.67 -9.93 -9.19
N PHE A 354 -3.94 -9.25 -8.30
CA PHE A 354 -3.04 -9.88 -7.34
C PHE A 354 -3.76 -10.91 -6.47
N ALA A 355 -4.85 -10.52 -5.80
CA ALA A 355 -5.58 -11.41 -4.89
C ALA A 355 -6.23 -12.59 -5.64
N MET A 356 -6.85 -12.35 -6.79
CA MET A 356 -7.46 -13.42 -7.61
C MET A 356 -6.41 -14.40 -8.11
N ALA A 357 -5.30 -13.93 -8.66
CA ALA A 357 -4.23 -14.79 -9.15
C ALA A 357 -3.57 -15.59 -8.02
N LEU A 358 -3.31 -14.94 -6.88
CA LEU A 358 -2.69 -15.55 -5.69
C LEU A 358 -3.55 -16.68 -5.11
N THR A 359 -4.87 -16.49 -5.10
CA THR A 359 -5.82 -17.45 -4.54
C THR A 359 -6.35 -18.48 -5.54
N GLY A 360 -5.89 -18.43 -6.80
CA GLY A 360 -6.33 -19.33 -7.85
C GLY A 360 -7.70 -19.00 -8.46
N SER A 361 -8.27 -17.84 -8.17
CA SER A 361 -9.61 -17.40 -8.59
C SER A 361 -9.58 -16.69 -9.95
N LYS A 362 -8.82 -17.22 -10.92
CA LYS A 362 -8.57 -16.60 -12.23
C LYS A 362 -9.73 -16.76 -13.22
N ASP A 363 -10.67 -17.64 -12.91
CA ASP A 363 -11.89 -17.91 -13.68
C ASP A 363 -13.03 -16.93 -13.37
N LEU A 364 -12.85 -16.04 -12.39
CA LEU A 364 -13.86 -15.05 -12.04
C LEU A 364 -14.09 -14.05 -13.20
N PRO A 365 -15.35 -13.64 -13.44
CA PRO A 365 -15.66 -12.69 -14.51
C PRO A 365 -14.91 -11.37 -14.33
N GLY A 366 -14.29 -10.87 -15.40
CA GLY A 366 -13.52 -9.62 -15.40
C GLY A 366 -12.02 -9.79 -15.16
N TYR A 367 -11.52 -11.00 -14.88
CA TYR A 367 -10.09 -11.24 -14.64
C TYR A 367 -9.23 -10.83 -15.85
N ASP A 368 -9.60 -11.29 -17.05
CA ASP A 368 -8.87 -10.93 -18.28
C ASP A 368 -9.09 -9.46 -18.68
N ASP A 369 -10.26 -8.89 -18.38
CA ASP A 369 -10.55 -7.47 -18.60
C ASP A 369 -9.64 -6.58 -17.73
N CYS A 370 -9.45 -6.98 -16.48
CA CYS A 370 -8.52 -6.35 -15.55
C CYS A 370 -7.06 -6.41 -16.07
N ALA A 371 -6.63 -7.56 -16.59
CA ALA A 371 -5.31 -7.70 -17.21
C ALA A 371 -5.13 -6.76 -18.42
N ARG A 372 -6.15 -6.65 -19.28
CA ARG A 372 -6.16 -5.72 -20.42
C ARG A 372 -6.14 -4.25 -19.98
N LEU A 373 -6.85 -3.89 -18.92
CA LEU A 373 -6.82 -2.52 -18.37
C LEU A 373 -5.41 -2.13 -17.91
N ILE A 374 -4.73 -3.02 -17.17
CA ILE A 374 -3.35 -2.80 -16.70
C ILE A 374 -2.40 -2.63 -17.88
N ARG A 375 -2.52 -3.48 -18.91
CA ARG A 375 -1.75 -3.35 -20.15
C ARG A 375 -2.01 -2.01 -20.84
N ARG A 376 -3.28 -1.63 -21.00
CA ARG A 376 -3.64 -0.35 -21.61
C ARG A 376 -2.98 0.80 -20.86
N ALA A 377 -3.11 0.85 -19.53
CA ALA A 377 -2.49 1.89 -18.71
C ALA A 377 -0.97 1.96 -18.94
N ALA A 378 -0.31 0.79 -19.04
CA ALA A 378 1.11 0.66 -19.33
C ALA A 378 1.51 1.17 -20.74
N GLU A 379 0.72 0.86 -21.76
CA GLU A 379 1.00 1.27 -23.16
C GLU A 379 0.71 2.76 -23.40
N THR A 380 -0.35 3.29 -22.79
CA THR A 380 -0.77 4.69 -22.95
C THR A 380 -0.04 5.66 -22.03
N LYS A 381 0.85 5.17 -21.16
CA LYS A 381 1.57 5.97 -20.15
C LYS A 381 0.62 6.80 -19.29
N SER A 382 -0.50 6.20 -18.92
CA SER A 382 -1.56 6.89 -18.17
C SER A 382 -1.23 7.05 -16.69
N TRP A 383 -0.11 6.54 -16.19
CA TRP A 383 0.35 6.82 -14.82
C TRP A 383 1.25 8.07 -14.78
N PRO A 384 1.13 8.90 -13.74
CA PRO A 384 0.41 8.65 -12.47
C PRO A 384 -1.11 8.83 -12.51
N GLU A 385 -1.68 9.47 -13.53
CA GLU A 385 -3.08 9.94 -13.53
C GLU A 385 -4.12 8.81 -13.42
N ALA A 386 -3.76 7.59 -13.81
CA ALA A 386 -4.59 6.39 -13.73
C ALA A 386 -4.82 5.87 -12.29
N GLY A 387 -4.00 6.30 -11.32
CA GLY A 387 -4.21 6.05 -9.90
C GLY A 387 -4.94 7.23 -9.25
N LEU A 388 -6.27 7.22 -9.30
CA LEU A 388 -7.15 8.30 -8.84
C LEU A 388 -6.93 8.68 -7.38
N TYR A 389 -6.68 7.69 -6.53
CA TYR A 389 -6.46 7.88 -5.09
C TYR A 389 -4.98 8.00 -4.74
N TYR A 390 -4.09 7.70 -5.69
CA TYR A 390 -2.69 7.40 -5.44
C TYR A 390 -1.76 8.38 -6.16
N PRO A 391 -1.47 9.55 -5.57
CA PRO A 391 -0.60 10.57 -6.18
C PRO A 391 0.87 10.15 -6.35
N GLN A 392 1.25 8.98 -5.83
CA GLN A 392 2.61 8.46 -5.88
C GLN A 392 2.89 7.78 -7.23
N ASN A 393 3.72 8.40 -8.08
CA ASN A 393 4.00 7.92 -9.44
C ASN A 393 4.40 6.44 -9.55
N MET A 394 5.00 5.86 -8.51
CA MET A 394 5.52 4.49 -8.53
C MET A 394 4.56 3.44 -7.95
N ILE A 395 3.37 3.84 -7.47
CA ILE A 395 2.42 2.93 -6.84
C ILE A 395 1.74 1.97 -7.82
N PHE A 396 1.42 2.43 -9.04
CA PHE A 396 0.88 1.57 -10.09
C PHE A 396 1.93 0.55 -10.56
N PRO A 397 3.16 0.95 -10.95
CA PRO A 397 4.23 0.00 -11.27
C PRO A 397 4.44 -1.04 -10.16
N TYR A 398 4.47 -0.61 -8.90
CA TYR A 398 4.59 -1.51 -7.76
C TYR A 398 3.43 -2.51 -7.69
N SER A 399 2.18 -2.04 -7.70
CA SER A 399 1.00 -2.90 -7.53
C SER A 399 0.83 -3.89 -8.68
N ALA A 400 0.99 -3.43 -9.93
CA ALA A 400 0.92 -4.29 -11.11
C ALA A 400 2.06 -5.34 -11.11
N SER A 401 3.27 -4.95 -10.71
CA SER A 401 4.39 -5.91 -10.60
C SER A 401 4.19 -6.95 -9.50
N ARG A 402 3.47 -6.60 -8.42
CA ARG A 402 3.13 -7.53 -7.34
C ARG A 402 2.12 -8.56 -7.81
N ALA A 403 1.09 -8.15 -8.56
CA ALA A 403 0.18 -9.07 -9.23
C ALA A 403 0.94 -10.04 -10.15
N TYR A 404 1.84 -9.51 -10.98
CA TYR A 404 2.65 -10.29 -11.89
C TYR A 404 3.49 -11.35 -11.17
N ARG A 405 4.33 -10.93 -10.21
CA ARG A 405 5.26 -11.84 -9.53
C ARG A 405 4.59 -12.64 -8.42
N ASP A 406 4.14 -11.93 -7.40
CA ASP A 406 3.77 -12.53 -6.12
C ASP A 406 2.40 -13.20 -6.23
N GLY A 407 1.48 -12.61 -7.01
CA GLY A 407 0.19 -13.23 -7.34
C GLY A 407 0.26 -14.25 -8.46
N ASN A 408 1.39 -14.33 -9.18
CA ASN A 408 1.55 -15.22 -10.33
C ASN A 408 0.52 -14.97 -11.46
N ALA A 409 0.15 -13.69 -11.68
CA ALA A 409 -0.63 -13.26 -12.84
C ALA A 409 0.27 -13.22 -14.08
N ARG A 410 0.38 -14.33 -14.81
CA ARG A 410 1.34 -14.55 -15.92
C ARG A 410 0.70 -14.42 -17.31
N GLU A 411 -0.46 -13.81 -17.38
CA GLU A 411 -1.21 -13.67 -18.62
C GLU A 411 -0.42 -12.82 -19.62
N PRO A 412 -0.54 -13.05 -20.94
CA PRO A 412 0.22 -12.33 -21.95
C PRO A 412 0.09 -10.80 -21.84
N ASP A 413 -1.11 -10.31 -21.51
CA ASP A 413 -1.35 -8.88 -21.33
C ASP A 413 -0.58 -8.31 -20.14
N VAL A 414 -0.52 -9.03 -19.02
CA VAL A 414 0.25 -8.62 -17.84
C VAL A 414 1.74 -8.63 -18.15
N LYS A 415 2.25 -9.67 -18.84
CA LYS A 415 3.66 -9.73 -19.27
C LYS A 415 4.02 -8.54 -20.18
N ALA A 416 3.17 -8.22 -21.15
CA ALA A 416 3.36 -7.05 -22.02
C ALA A 416 3.40 -5.74 -21.20
N ALA A 417 2.47 -5.57 -20.26
CA ALA A 417 2.45 -4.43 -19.35
C ALA A 417 3.76 -4.29 -18.58
N MET A 418 4.30 -5.39 -18.05
CA MET A 418 5.55 -5.39 -17.29
C MET A 418 6.75 -4.96 -18.13
N GLN A 419 6.82 -5.38 -19.39
CA GLN A 419 7.88 -4.94 -20.29
C GLN A 419 7.80 -3.43 -20.59
N CYS A 420 6.60 -2.88 -20.77
CA CYS A 420 6.39 -1.43 -20.92
C CYS A 420 6.83 -0.67 -19.66
N ILE A 421 6.32 -1.09 -18.49
CA ILE A 421 6.64 -0.48 -17.20
C ILE A 421 8.15 -0.52 -16.93
N LEU A 422 8.82 -1.62 -17.22
CA LEU A 422 10.28 -1.76 -17.05
C LEU A 422 11.07 -0.69 -17.81
N ARG A 423 10.76 -0.50 -19.10
CA ARG A 423 11.42 0.53 -19.93
C ARG A 423 11.21 1.92 -19.35
N ASP A 424 9.99 2.21 -18.92
CA ASP A 424 9.62 3.52 -18.41
C ASP A 424 10.20 3.80 -17.01
N LEU A 425 10.32 2.79 -16.15
CA LEU A 425 11.01 2.92 -14.85
C LEU A 425 12.49 3.27 -15.03
N ILE A 426 13.20 2.52 -15.88
CA ILE A 426 14.63 2.79 -16.18
C ILE A 426 14.80 4.23 -16.71
N LYS A 427 13.96 4.61 -17.68
CA LYS A 427 13.97 5.96 -18.24
C LYS A 427 13.70 7.03 -17.17
N ALA A 428 12.67 6.83 -16.33
CA ALA A 428 12.29 7.76 -15.29
C ALA A 428 13.40 7.97 -14.25
N GLN A 429 14.11 6.91 -13.86
CA GLN A 429 15.24 7.02 -12.93
C GLN A 429 16.40 7.84 -13.52
N ILE A 430 16.76 7.59 -14.78
CA ILE A 430 17.83 8.31 -15.48
C ILE A 430 17.48 9.80 -15.59
N GLU A 431 16.27 10.11 -16.07
CA GLU A 431 15.82 11.50 -16.23
C GLU A 431 15.74 12.23 -14.88
N TRP A 432 15.27 11.56 -13.83
CA TRP A 432 15.20 12.12 -12.49
C TRP A 432 16.58 12.40 -11.91
N GLY A 433 17.50 11.45 -12.02
CA GLY A 433 18.89 11.59 -11.57
C GLY A 433 19.66 12.68 -12.33
N ASN A 434 19.37 12.88 -13.62
CA ASN A 434 19.95 13.97 -14.40
C ASN A 434 19.42 15.35 -13.96
N LYS A 435 18.12 15.45 -13.66
CA LYS A 435 17.50 16.67 -13.15
C LYS A 435 17.89 16.97 -11.69
N ASN A 436 18.22 15.94 -10.92
CA ASN A 436 18.58 16.03 -9.51
C ASN A 436 19.91 15.29 -9.23
N PRO A 437 21.08 15.87 -9.58
CA PRO A 437 22.36 15.17 -9.51
C PRO A 437 22.75 14.66 -8.12
N THR A 438 22.23 15.25 -7.04
CA THR A 438 22.45 14.82 -5.65
C THR A 438 21.56 13.63 -5.24
N ARG A 439 20.63 13.23 -6.11
CA ARG A 439 19.64 12.16 -5.89
C ARG A 439 19.74 11.08 -6.97
N ARG A 440 20.95 10.86 -7.51
CA ARG A 440 21.20 9.77 -8.47
C ARG A 440 20.81 8.42 -7.86
N GLY A 441 20.11 7.59 -8.64
CA GLY A 441 19.53 6.32 -8.19
C GLY A 441 18.11 6.43 -7.63
N ALA A 442 17.64 7.63 -7.27
CA ALA A 442 16.27 7.84 -6.84
C ALA A 442 15.27 7.81 -8.00
N PHE A 443 13.99 7.60 -7.68
CA PHE A 443 12.89 7.65 -8.64
C PHE A 443 11.94 8.83 -8.36
N PRO A 444 11.30 9.42 -9.38
CA PRO A 444 10.39 10.55 -9.20
C PRO A 444 9.14 10.12 -8.41
N GLY A 445 8.81 10.89 -7.37
CA GLY A 445 7.64 10.65 -6.51
C GLY A 445 6.44 11.55 -6.76
N GLY A 446 6.43 12.32 -7.86
CA GLY A 446 5.39 13.30 -8.16
C GLY A 446 5.34 14.45 -7.13
N ASP A 447 4.23 14.56 -6.43
CA ASP A 447 4.03 15.53 -5.35
C ASP A 447 4.81 15.19 -4.07
N ASP A 448 5.27 13.94 -3.95
CA ASP A 448 6.18 13.56 -2.88
C ASP A 448 7.61 14.04 -3.15
N LYS A 449 8.10 14.94 -2.29
CA LYS A 449 9.46 15.51 -2.40
C LYS A 449 10.55 14.68 -1.69
N SER A 450 10.16 13.63 -0.97
CA SER A 450 11.07 12.83 -0.14
C SER A 450 11.82 11.72 -0.87
N ASP A 451 11.36 11.32 -2.07
CA ASP A 451 11.91 10.29 -2.97
C ASP A 451 12.31 8.91 -2.39
N HIS A 452 12.18 8.68 -1.09
CA HIS A 452 12.44 7.38 -0.47
C HIS A 452 11.33 6.37 -0.80
N LEU A 453 10.06 6.78 -0.67
CA LEU A 453 8.93 5.91 -0.96
C LEU A 453 8.89 5.53 -2.44
N SER A 454 9.00 6.52 -3.34
CA SER A 454 9.02 6.31 -4.78
C SER A 454 10.15 5.37 -5.20
N THR A 455 11.35 5.56 -4.63
CA THR A 455 12.49 4.69 -4.91
C THR A 455 12.27 3.27 -4.39
N GLY A 456 11.74 3.09 -3.19
CA GLY A 456 11.39 1.77 -2.67
C GLY A 456 10.38 1.04 -3.56
N LEU A 457 9.28 1.70 -3.93
CA LEU A 457 8.24 1.15 -4.83
C LEU A 457 8.82 0.75 -6.18
N ALA A 458 9.62 1.62 -6.79
CA ALA A 458 10.21 1.37 -8.11
C ALA A 458 11.28 0.27 -8.09
N VAL A 459 12.11 0.21 -7.05
CA VAL A 459 13.08 -0.88 -6.86
C VAL A 459 12.37 -2.22 -6.72
N ILE A 460 11.28 -2.29 -5.95
CA ILE A 460 10.48 -3.50 -5.87
C ILE A 460 9.87 -3.84 -7.23
N ALA A 461 9.35 -2.86 -7.96
CA ALA A 461 8.79 -3.10 -9.29
C ALA A 461 9.84 -3.66 -10.27
N LEU A 462 11.04 -3.09 -10.30
CA LEU A 462 12.17 -3.64 -11.06
C LEU A 462 12.50 -5.06 -10.62
N ILE A 463 12.59 -5.31 -9.31
CA ILE A 463 12.85 -6.66 -8.79
C ILE A 463 11.75 -7.61 -9.27
N ASN A 464 10.47 -7.28 -9.07
CA ASN A 464 9.29 -8.09 -9.40
C ASN A 464 9.17 -8.41 -10.89
N ILE A 465 9.44 -7.44 -11.75
CA ILE A 465 9.49 -7.67 -13.21
C ILE A 465 10.68 -8.58 -13.56
N GLY A 466 11.83 -8.36 -12.91
CA GLY A 466 12.98 -9.26 -12.93
C GLY A 466 13.88 -9.11 -14.15
N ARG A 467 15.15 -9.52 -13.96
CA ARG A 467 16.23 -9.46 -14.95
C ARG A 467 15.93 -10.26 -16.20
N VAL A 468 15.19 -11.38 -16.08
CA VAL A 468 14.77 -12.21 -17.22
C VAL A 468 13.98 -11.40 -18.23
N ASN A 469 13.01 -10.59 -17.78
CA ASN A 469 12.24 -9.72 -18.67
C ASN A 469 13.11 -8.61 -19.26
N ALA A 470 14.11 -8.10 -18.53
CA ALA A 470 15.06 -7.13 -19.05
C ALA A 470 15.93 -7.70 -20.17
N VAL A 471 16.41 -8.95 -20.02
CA VAL A 471 17.18 -9.67 -21.05
C VAL A 471 16.34 -9.87 -22.30
N GLU A 472 15.10 -10.33 -22.16
CA GLU A 472 14.17 -10.54 -23.28
C GLU A 472 13.99 -9.27 -24.14
N ILE A 473 14.03 -8.09 -23.53
CA ILE A 473 13.83 -6.82 -24.22
C ILE A 473 15.11 -6.02 -24.50
N GLY A 474 16.28 -6.62 -24.26
CA GLY A 474 17.59 -6.04 -24.54
C GLY A 474 18.03 -4.90 -23.60
N LEU A 475 17.54 -4.88 -22.36
CA LEU A 475 17.83 -3.85 -21.34
C LEU A 475 18.55 -4.38 -20.09
N GLU A 476 19.28 -5.49 -20.22
CA GLU A 476 19.96 -6.16 -19.12
C GLU A 476 20.92 -5.23 -18.36
N LYS A 477 21.75 -4.46 -19.06
CA LYS A 477 22.76 -3.58 -18.45
C LYS A 477 22.13 -2.39 -17.74
N GLU A 478 21.14 -1.79 -18.37
CA GLU A 478 20.38 -0.67 -17.84
C GLU A 478 19.59 -1.09 -16.60
N TYR A 479 19.00 -2.29 -16.62
CA TYR A 479 18.33 -2.90 -15.48
C TYR A 479 19.29 -3.09 -14.30
N ASP A 480 20.43 -3.77 -14.53
CA ASP A 480 21.41 -4.05 -13.48
C ASP A 480 21.94 -2.74 -12.86
N SER A 481 22.16 -1.71 -13.68
CA SER A 481 22.55 -0.37 -13.22
C SER A 481 21.45 0.32 -12.41
N ALA A 482 20.22 0.30 -12.90
CA ALA A 482 19.08 0.95 -12.26
C ALA A 482 18.77 0.34 -10.90
N LEU A 483 18.74 -0.98 -10.83
CA LEU A 483 18.53 -1.73 -9.59
C LEU A 483 19.63 -1.42 -8.57
N ARG A 484 20.90 -1.54 -8.96
CA ARG A 484 22.04 -1.33 -8.05
C ARG A 484 22.09 0.10 -7.52
N THR A 485 21.87 1.11 -8.37
CA THR A 485 21.88 2.52 -7.94
C THR A 485 20.67 2.86 -7.06
N GLY A 486 19.50 2.26 -7.31
CA GLY A 486 18.33 2.39 -6.43
C GLY A 486 18.56 1.80 -5.04
N ILE A 487 19.14 0.59 -4.95
CA ILE A 487 19.52 -0.03 -3.67
C ILE A 487 20.52 0.83 -2.90
N ASN A 488 21.59 1.29 -3.58
CA ASN A 488 22.59 2.15 -2.96
C ASN A 488 21.98 3.45 -2.42
N TYR A 489 21.11 4.10 -3.20
CA TYR A 489 20.41 5.31 -2.77
C TYR A 489 19.62 5.06 -1.47
N LEU A 490 18.80 4.00 -1.41
CA LEU A 490 18.01 3.67 -0.21
C LEU A 490 18.89 3.45 1.02
N LEU A 491 20.00 2.73 0.85
CA LEU A 491 20.96 2.48 1.92
C LEU A 491 21.73 3.76 2.34
N GLU A 492 21.93 4.72 1.42
CA GLU A 492 22.66 5.99 1.67
C GLU A 492 21.78 7.00 2.40
N GLN A 493 20.49 7.06 2.06
CA GLN A 493 19.53 7.97 2.68
C GLN A 493 18.98 7.46 4.02
N CYS A 494 19.44 6.29 4.49
CA CYS A 494 19.01 5.72 5.76
C CYS A 494 19.38 6.64 6.95
N ILE A 495 18.39 6.94 7.79
CA ILE A 495 18.55 7.72 9.01
C ILE A 495 18.45 6.81 10.22
N TRP A 496 19.49 6.78 11.06
CA TRP A 496 19.53 5.96 12.28
C TRP A 496 18.99 6.70 13.50
N GLN A 497 17.89 6.22 14.07
CA GLN A 497 17.18 6.84 15.19
C GLN A 497 17.08 5.91 16.40
N LYS A 498 17.02 6.46 17.62
CA LYS A 498 16.79 5.64 18.81
C LYS A 498 15.34 5.13 18.84
N PRO A 499 15.09 3.88 19.27
CA PRO A 499 13.73 3.39 19.51
C PRO A 499 12.97 4.32 20.46
N LYS A 500 11.70 4.61 20.14
CA LYS A 500 10.83 5.41 21.01
C LYS A 500 10.29 4.58 22.17
N ASN A 501 9.99 3.31 21.94
CA ASN A 501 9.53 2.38 22.96
C ASN A 501 10.72 1.79 23.72
N ARG A 502 10.59 1.72 25.06
CA ARG A 502 11.61 1.12 25.94
C ARG A 502 11.72 -0.39 25.72
N GLU A 503 10.61 -1.08 25.44
CA GLU A 503 10.59 -2.52 25.22
C GLU A 503 11.40 -2.94 24.00
N THR A 504 11.55 -2.07 23.00
CA THR A 504 12.31 -2.38 21.79
C THR A 504 13.82 -2.30 21.99
N ARG A 505 14.27 -1.60 23.05
CA ARG A 505 15.69 -1.37 23.30
C ARG A 505 16.38 -2.71 23.60
N GLY A 506 17.34 -3.07 22.77
CA GLY A 506 18.11 -4.31 22.94
C GLY A 506 17.44 -5.57 22.37
N LYS A 507 16.21 -5.49 21.81
CA LYS A 507 15.58 -6.63 21.12
C LYS A 507 16.34 -7.01 19.84
N PHE A 508 16.84 -6.01 19.12
CA PHE A 508 17.58 -6.20 17.87
C PHE A 508 19.03 -5.75 18.04
N LYS A 509 19.98 -6.55 17.55
CA LYS A 509 21.42 -6.25 17.54
C LYS A 509 21.78 -5.31 16.38
N THR A 510 21.29 -4.08 16.43
CA THR A 510 21.50 -3.08 15.37
C THR A 510 22.66 -2.12 15.70
N PRO A 511 23.22 -1.39 14.71
CA PRO A 511 24.22 -0.36 14.94
C PRO A 511 23.79 0.65 16.01
N ALA A 512 24.57 0.71 17.10
CA ALA A 512 24.30 1.54 18.27
C ALA A 512 22.89 1.37 18.90
N GLY A 513 22.23 0.22 18.69
CA GLY A 513 20.88 -0.05 19.18
C GLY A 513 19.82 0.89 18.58
N LYS A 514 20.02 1.33 17.34
CA LYS A 514 19.14 2.26 16.62
C LYS A 514 18.27 1.54 15.57
N CYS A 515 17.16 2.17 15.22
CA CYS A 515 16.30 1.77 14.11
C CYS A 515 16.73 2.50 12.83
N ALA A 516 16.63 1.83 11.68
CA ALA A 516 16.80 2.41 10.37
C ALA A 516 15.47 3.04 9.93
N THR A 517 15.52 4.28 9.42
CA THR A 517 14.33 5.05 9.07
C THR A 517 14.53 5.87 7.79
N TRP A 518 13.41 6.18 7.13
CA TRP A 518 13.33 7.11 6.01
C TRP A 518 12.21 8.12 6.30
N MET A 519 12.19 9.24 5.58
CA MET A 519 11.08 10.20 5.66
C MET A 519 9.78 9.59 5.13
N SER A 520 8.63 9.94 5.72
CA SER A 520 7.33 9.47 5.21
C SER A 520 7.02 10.01 3.82
N GLY A 521 6.67 9.10 2.91
CA GLY A 521 6.17 9.44 1.59
C GLY A 521 4.69 9.78 1.58
N LEU A 522 4.26 10.41 0.49
CA LEU A 522 2.84 10.61 0.16
C LEU A 522 2.35 9.36 -0.56
N PHE A 523 1.25 8.76 -0.08
CA PHE A 523 0.75 7.52 -0.64
C PHE A 523 -0.73 7.57 -1.08
N PHE A 524 -1.64 8.09 -0.25
CA PHE A 524 -3.01 8.45 -0.68
C PHE A 524 -3.16 9.96 -0.73
N ALA A 525 -3.94 10.41 -1.69
CA ALA A 525 -4.66 11.67 -1.61
C ALA A 525 -6.15 11.38 -1.74
N ALA A 526 -6.97 12.21 -1.09
CA ALA A 526 -8.37 12.24 -1.46
C ALA A 526 -8.45 12.55 -2.97
N SER A 527 -9.14 11.69 -3.74
CA SER A 527 -9.11 11.68 -5.21
C SER A 527 -9.71 12.93 -5.85
N PHE A 528 -10.50 13.65 -5.08
CA PHE A 528 -10.58 15.09 -5.18
C PHE A 528 -9.90 15.61 -3.93
N TRP A 529 -9.17 16.72 -4.06
CA TRP A 529 -9.08 17.76 -3.03
C TRP A 529 -7.70 18.33 -2.79
N ASP A 530 -6.61 17.59 -2.98
CA ASP A 530 -5.33 18.02 -2.39
C ASP A 530 -5.49 18.43 -0.90
N LEU A 531 -6.60 18.03 -0.26
CA LEU A 531 -7.12 18.67 0.96
C LEU A 531 -6.48 18.11 2.21
N ALA A 532 -5.68 17.03 2.28
CA ALA A 532 -6.13 15.69 1.99
C ALA A 532 -5.00 14.74 1.58
N HIS A 533 -3.84 14.73 2.25
CA HIS A 533 -2.73 13.79 1.96
C HIS A 533 -2.47 12.83 3.11
N TRP A 534 -2.39 11.53 2.84
CA TRP A 534 -1.98 10.53 3.83
C TRP A 534 -0.49 10.24 3.70
N ARG A 535 0.17 10.25 4.85
CA ARG A 535 1.59 9.91 4.97
C ARG A 535 1.80 8.96 6.15
N SER A 536 2.69 7.98 5.98
CA SER A 536 3.15 7.14 7.08
C SER A 536 4.62 6.81 6.91
N GLN A 537 5.37 7.01 7.99
CA GLN A 537 6.77 6.62 8.03
C GLN A 537 6.92 5.09 8.05
N ALA A 538 6.03 4.38 8.74
CA ALA A 538 6.04 2.93 8.82
C ALA A 538 5.79 2.29 7.45
N PHE A 539 4.89 2.85 6.64
CA PHE A 539 4.68 2.41 5.26
C PHE A 539 5.92 2.59 4.40
N THR A 540 6.56 3.77 4.42
CA THR A 540 7.82 3.95 3.67
C THR A 540 8.90 2.98 4.13
N ILE A 541 9.04 2.75 5.44
CA ILE A 541 10.01 1.78 5.97
C ILE A 541 9.68 0.35 5.54
N ALA A 542 8.41 -0.05 5.54
CA ALA A 542 7.98 -1.37 5.09
C ALA A 542 8.27 -1.59 3.60
N ILE A 543 7.99 -0.59 2.75
CA ILE A 543 8.33 -0.63 1.33
C ILE A 543 9.85 -0.73 1.13
N VAL A 544 10.66 0.08 1.84
CA VAL A 544 12.12 -0.03 1.73
C VAL A 544 12.62 -1.37 2.25
N LEU A 545 12.03 -1.89 3.34
CA LEU A 545 12.32 -3.22 3.87
C LEU A 545 12.03 -4.30 2.83
N GLU A 546 10.89 -4.23 2.13
CA GLU A 546 10.56 -5.15 1.04
C GLU A 546 11.63 -5.10 -0.07
N ALA A 547 11.98 -3.90 -0.53
CA ALA A 547 12.97 -3.68 -1.59
C ALA A 547 14.33 -4.31 -1.23
N LEU A 548 14.86 -3.96 -0.06
CA LEU A 548 16.17 -4.43 0.41
C LEU A 548 16.16 -5.94 0.66
N THR A 549 15.07 -6.48 1.21
CA THR A 549 14.96 -7.91 1.53
C THR A 549 14.82 -8.75 0.28
N LYS A 550 13.98 -8.33 -0.69
CA LYS A 550 13.86 -9.02 -1.98
C LYS A 550 15.18 -8.99 -2.75
N TYR A 551 15.91 -7.87 -2.70
CA TYR A 551 17.26 -7.80 -3.25
C TYR A 551 18.22 -8.74 -2.53
N ALA A 552 18.26 -8.75 -1.20
CA ALA A 552 19.12 -9.67 -0.43
C ALA A 552 18.85 -11.14 -0.75
N LEU A 553 17.58 -11.49 -1.02
CA LEU A 553 17.13 -12.83 -1.37
C LEU A 553 17.20 -13.14 -2.88
N ALA A 554 17.86 -12.29 -3.67
CA ALA A 554 18.10 -12.47 -5.11
C ALA A 554 16.82 -12.66 -5.96
N TYR A 555 15.71 -12.05 -5.53
CA TYR A 555 14.45 -12.15 -6.26
C TYR A 555 14.51 -11.51 -7.67
N ASP A 556 15.44 -10.61 -7.94
CA ASP A 556 15.67 -10.03 -9.28
C ASP A 556 16.13 -11.05 -10.34
N LEU A 557 16.71 -12.18 -9.94
CA LEU A 557 17.37 -13.12 -10.86
C LEU A 557 16.43 -14.19 -11.45
N ASP A 558 15.26 -14.40 -10.85
CA ASP A 558 14.29 -15.40 -11.30
C ASP A 558 12.85 -14.91 -11.09
N MET A 559 11.86 -15.79 -11.25
CA MET A 559 10.45 -15.48 -11.09
C MET A 559 9.81 -16.19 -9.88
N ALA A 560 10.60 -16.55 -8.87
CA ALA A 560 10.06 -17.21 -7.69
C ALA A 560 9.00 -16.32 -6.99
N PRO A 561 7.86 -16.89 -6.58
CA PRO A 561 6.81 -16.14 -5.89
C PRO A 561 7.24 -15.73 -4.49
N MET A 562 6.53 -14.78 -3.89
CA MET A 562 6.75 -14.39 -2.51
C MET A 562 6.66 -15.61 -1.57
N GLY A 563 7.60 -15.70 -0.62
CA GLY A 563 7.64 -16.77 0.37
C GLY A 563 8.45 -18.00 -0.07
N ALA A 564 8.80 -18.11 -1.36
CA ALA A 564 9.72 -19.16 -1.83
C ALA A 564 11.11 -19.04 -1.19
N ARG A 565 11.52 -17.82 -0.84
CA ARG A 565 12.75 -17.52 -0.09
C ARG A 565 12.42 -16.60 1.08
N ARG A 566 13.08 -16.86 2.21
CA ARG A 566 12.97 -16.05 3.44
C ARG A 566 14.34 -15.85 4.07
N ILE A 567 14.56 -14.69 4.69
CA ILE A 567 15.72 -14.49 5.57
C ILE A 567 15.44 -15.22 6.88
N ARG A 568 16.28 -16.20 7.21
CA ARG A 568 16.23 -16.89 8.51
C ARG A 568 16.94 -16.05 9.57
N LEU A 569 16.18 -15.57 10.55
CA LEU A 569 16.74 -14.85 11.69
C LEU A 569 17.40 -15.84 12.67
N ARG A 570 18.57 -15.45 13.18
CA ARG A 570 19.39 -16.26 14.10
C ARG A 570 19.57 -15.56 15.46
N PRO A 571 19.83 -16.29 16.56
CA PRO A 571 19.88 -15.76 17.93
C PRO A 571 20.84 -14.58 18.23
#